data_AF-A4TTR5-F1
#
_entry.id   AF-A4TTR5-F1
#
_cell.length_a   1.000
_cell.length_b   1.000
_cell.length_c   1.000
_cell.angle_alpha   90.00
_cell.angle_beta   90.00
_cell.angle_gamma   90.00
#
_symmetry.space_group_name_H-M   'P 1'
#
loop_
_entity.id
_entity.type
_entity.pdbx_description
1 polymer ?
#
loop_
_entity_poly.entity_id
_entity_poly.type
_entity_poly.pdbx_seq_one_letter_code
_entity_poly.pdbx_strand_id
1 'polypeptide(L)'
;MDRLYPDPGTKARKVVVRKGRENYLCLLNLEEQVMRNRPQEAVASGLMARWALATRDGDMVGGDFPAWLGDILGRARTLGLADRRGECIFSACPHYSRCYIERAVRKARRADIVIANHALVMIQAAMGGLDDGATPTRYVFDEGHHVFDAADGAFSAHLSGLEGI
;
A
#
# COMPACT_ATOMS: atom_id res chain seq x y z
N MET A 1 9.60 -13.73 13.54
CA MET A 1 10.36 -12.54 14.00
C MET A 1 10.24 -12.26 15.50
N ASP A 2 9.28 -12.86 16.20
CA ASP A 2 9.04 -12.66 17.64
C ASP A 2 10.22 -13.12 18.51
N ARG A 3 11.09 -13.97 17.96
CA ARG A 3 12.34 -14.37 18.60
C ARG A 3 13.45 -13.31 18.51
N LEU A 4 13.41 -12.43 17.52
CA LEU A 4 14.40 -11.36 17.31
C LEU A 4 14.02 -10.08 18.08
N TYR A 5 12.73 -9.76 18.11
CA TYR A 5 12.17 -8.66 18.91
C TYR A 5 10.95 -9.18 19.70
N PRO A 6 11.15 -9.66 20.95
CA PRO A 6 10.06 -10.21 21.76
C PRO A 6 9.04 -9.17 22.21
N ASP A 7 9.48 -7.93 22.44
CA ASP A 7 8.59 -6.82 22.76
C ASP A 7 7.83 -6.34 21.50
N PRO A 8 6.49 -6.38 21.48
CA PRO A 8 5.70 -5.98 20.31
C PRO A 8 5.91 -4.51 19.89
N GLY A 9 6.11 -3.61 20.85
CA GLY A 9 6.35 -2.19 20.57
C GLY A 9 7.66 -1.95 19.85
N THR A 10 8.72 -2.64 20.30
CA THR A 10 10.03 -2.65 19.67
C THR A 10 9.97 -3.29 18.29
N LYS A 11 9.31 -4.44 18.16
CA LYS A 11 9.12 -5.11 16.87
C LYS A 11 8.44 -4.19 15.84
N ALA A 12 7.36 -3.51 16.23
CA ALA A 12 6.62 -2.60 15.35
C ALA A 12 7.41 -1.36 14.91
N ARG A 13 8.47 -0.99 15.64
CA ARG A 13 9.39 0.09 15.28
C ARG A 13 10.55 -0.38 14.42
N LYS A 14 11.07 -1.57 14.72
CA LYS A 14 12.29 -2.14 14.13
C LYS A 14 12.02 -2.90 12.84
N VAL A 15 10.82 -3.44 12.69
CA VAL A 15 10.38 -4.21 11.52
C VAL A 15 9.17 -3.52 10.91
N VAL A 16 9.28 -3.13 9.64
CA VAL A 16 8.22 -2.43 8.92
C VAL A 16 7.89 -3.15 7.62
N VAL A 17 6.60 -3.32 7.35
CA VAL A 17 6.13 -3.85 6.07
C VAL A 17 5.86 -2.68 5.12
N ARG A 18 6.36 -2.78 3.89
CA ARG A 18 6.03 -1.86 2.79
C ARG A 18 5.48 -2.64 1.60
N LYS A 19 4.38 -2.17 1.03
CA LYS A 19 3.77 -2.72 -0.18
C LYS A 19 3.56 -1.59 -1.20
N GLY A 20 3.14 -1.95 -2.41
CA GLY A 20 2.68 -0.97 -3.39
C GLY A 20 1.42 -0.24 -2.93
N ARG A 21 1.18 0.96 -3.48
CA ARG A 21 0.06 1.85 -3.11
C ARG A 21 -1.31 1.17 -3.30
N GLU A 22 -1.39 0.24 -4.25
CA GLU A 22 -2.56 -0.56 -4.58
C GLU A 22 -2.99 -1.55 -3.50
N ASN A 23 -2.19 -1.70 -2.45
CA ASN A 23 -2.45 -2.57 -1.30
C ASN A 23 -2.98 -1.80 -0.08
N TYR A 24 -2.94 -0.46 -0.09
CA TYR A 24 -3.37 0.37 1.03
C TYR A 24 -4.65 1.12 0.69
N LEU A 25 -5.50 1.33 1.69
CA LEU A 25 -6.66 2.20 1.56
C LEU A 25 -6.23 3.64 1.25
N CYS A 26 -6.75 4.22 0.17
CA CYS A 26 -6.65 5.65 -0.06
C CYS A 26 -7.78 6.36 0.68
N LEU A 27 -7.41 7.15 1.71
CA LEU A 27 -8.38 7.91 2.49
C LEU A 27 -9.15 8.93 1.63
N LEU A 28 -8.54 9.42 0.55
CA LEU A 28 -9.18 10.37 -0.36
C LEU A 28 -10.24 9.65 -1.21
N ASN A 29 -9.91 8.48 -1.78
CA ASN A 29 -10.89 7.68 -2.52
C ASN A 29 -12.08 7.26 -1.62
N LEU A 30 -11.81 6.96 -0.33
CA LEU A 30 -12.87 6.70 0.65
C LEU A 30 -13.74 7.94 0.90
N GLU A 31 -13.13 9.10 1.12
CA GLU A 31 -13.84 10.37 1.30
C GLU A 31 -14.73 10.67 0.09
N GLU A 32 -14.20 10.54 -1.13
CA GLU A 32 -14.96 10.71 -2.36
C GLU A 32 -16.13 9.73 -2.48
N GLN A 33 -15.94 8.45 -2.12
CA GLN A 33 -17.02 7.46 -2.13
C GLN A 33 -18.13 7.85 -1.14
N VAL A 34 -17.76 8.31 0.05
CA VAL A 34 -18.73 8.79 1.06
C VAL A 34 -19.46 10.03 0.55
N MET A 35 -18.74 11.00 -0.03
CA MET A 35 -19.29 12.26 -0.52
C MET A 35 -20.20 12.11 -1.74
N ARG A 36 -20.00 11.07 -2.57
CA ARG A 36 -20.95 10.71 -3.64
C ARG A 36 -22.35 10.39 -3.11
N ASN A 37 -22.45 10.02 -1.83
CA ASN A 37 -23.70 9.81 -1.09
C ASN A 37 -24.74 8.98 -1.86
N ARG A 38 -24.29 7.87 -2.45
CA ARG A 38 -25.15 6.95 -3.20
C ARG A 38 -25.83 5.96 -2.24
N PRO A 39 -27.17 5.91 -2.16
CA PRO A 39 -27.86 5.02 -1.21
C PRO A 39 -27.46 3.55 -1.34
N GLN A 40 -27.22 3.07 -2.57
CA GLN A 40 -26.78 1.70 -2.86
C GLN A 40 -25.34 1.40 -2.43
N GLU A 41 -24.55 2.43 -2.11
CA GLU A 41 -23.16 2.31 -1.62
C GLU A 41 -23.07 2.62 -0.11
N ALA A 42 -24.16 3.10 0.52
CA ALA A 42 -24.15 3.59 1.90
C ALA A 42 -23.64 2.55 2.93
N VAL A 43 -24.09 1.29 2.80
CA VAL A 43 -23.62 0.19 3.66
C VAL A 43 -22.12 -0.05 3.47
N ALA A 44 -21.66 -0.05 2.21
CA ALA A 44 -20.25 -0.28 1.91
C ALA A 44 -19.37 0.86 2.45
N SER A 45 -19.77 2.10 2.20
CA SER A 45 -19.11 3.30 2.72
C SER A 45 -19.06 3.31 4.24
N GLY A 46 -20.15 2.95 4.91
CA GLY A 46 -20.19 2.85 6.38
C GLY A 46 -19.26 1.77 6.94
N LEU A 47 -19.22 0.59 6.32
CA LEU A 47 -18.33 -0.49 6.75
C LEU A 47 -16.86 -0.16 6.47
N MET A 48 -16.54 0.41 5.31
CA MET A 48 -15.19 0.87 4.99
C MET A 48 -14.72 1.99 5.91
N ALA A 49 -15.58 2.96 6.22
CA ALA A 49 -15.28 4.03 7.18
C ALA A 49 -15.04 3.48 8.59
N ARG A 50 -15.86 2.52 9.05
CA ARG A 50 -15.65 1.84 10.34
C ARG A 50 -14.32 1.09 10.38
N TRP A 51 -13.98 0.38 9.30
CA TRP A 51 -12.69 -0.30 9.23
C TRP A 51 -11.51 0.68 9.18
N ALA A 52 -11.62 1.79 8.44
CA ALA A 52 -10.59 2.83 8.41
C ALA A 52 -10.28 3.43 9.79
N LEU A 53 -11.29 3.50 10.67
CA LEU A 53 -11.12 3.92 12.07
C LEU A 53 -10.45 2.86 12.96
N ALA A 54 -10.55 1.58 12.60
CA ALA A 54 -10.06 0.46 13.41
C ALA A 54 -8.72 -0.12 12.93
N THR A 55 -8.42 0.02 11.64
CA THR A 55 -7.21 -0.55 11.02
C THR A 55 -5.94 0.07 11.59
N ARG A 56 -4.92 -0.76 11.76
CA ARG A 56 -3.61 -0.34 12.29
C ARG A 56 -2.82 0.48 11.28
N ASP A 57 -2.87 0.05 10.02
CA ASP A 57 -2.01 0.53 8.94
C ASP A 57 -2.70 0.59 7.58
N GLY A 58 -4.00 0.34 7.49
CA GLY A 58 -4.78 0.47 6.26
C GLY A 58 -4.39 -0.55 5.18
N ASP A 59 -3.72 -1.63 5.54
CA ASP A 59 -3.34 -2.71 4.63
C ASP A 59 -4.56 -3.56 4.25
N MET A 60 -4.96 -3.45 2.99
CA MET A 60 -6.12 -4.14 2.42
C MET A 60 -5.79 -5.54 1.90
N VAL A 61 -4.52 -5.92 1.80
CA VAL A 61 -4.08 -7.17 1.15
C VAL A 61 -3.12 -7.91 2.07
N GLY A 62 -3.65 -8.86 2.85
CA GLY A 62 -2.87 -9.61 3.85
C GLY A 62 -2.65 -8.84 5.16
N GLY A 63 -3.35 -7.73 5.35
CA GLY A 63 -3.41 -6.96 6.59
C GLY A 63 -4.62 -7.33 7.47
N ASP A 64 -5.15 -6.34 8.17
CA ASP A 64 -6.34 -6.48 9.04
C ASP A 64 -7.67 -6.23 8.32
N PHE A 65 -7.64 -6.07 6.99
CA PHE A 65 -8.83 -5.96 6.17
C PHE A 65 -9.57 -7.30 6.07
N PRO A 66 -10.87 -7.37 6.40
CA PRO A 66 -11.64 -8.60 6.29
C PRO A 66 -11.88 -8.97 4.82
N ALA A 67 -11.19 -10.00 4.32
CA ALA A 67 -11.25 -10.38 2.90
C ALA A 67 -12.69 -10.62 2.39
N TRP A 68 -13.53 -11.26 3.20
CA TRP A 68 -14.95 -11.52 2.89
C TRP A 68 -15.76 -10.24 2.61
N LEU A 69 -15.33 -9.09 3.14
CA LEU A 69 -15.99 -7.82 2.89
C LEU A 69 -15.86 -7.40 1.42
N GLY A 70 -14.73 -7.70 0.79
CA GLY A 70 -14.50 -7.51 -0.63
C GLY A 70 -15.40 -8.38 -1.50
N ASP A 71 -15.68 -9.61 -1.07
CA ASP A 71 -16.55 -10.55 -1.81
C ASP A 71 -18.02 -10.10 -1.77
N ILE A 72 -18.50 -9.64 -0.60
CA ILE A 72 -19.90 -9.21 -0.41
C ILE A 72 -20.16 -7.84 -1.03
N LEU A 73 -19.30 -6.87 -0.77
CA LEU A 73 -19.48 -5.49 -1.23
C LEU A 73 -18.90 -5.28 -2.64
N GLY A 74 -18.13 -6.22 -3.16
CA GLY A 74 -17.50 -6.12 -4.46
C GLY A 74 -16.30 -5.17 -4.48
N ARG A 75 -15.42 -5.40 -5.46
CA ARG A 75 -14.14 -4.70 -5.61
C ARG A 75 -14.28 -3.18 -5.69
N ALA A 76 -15.24 -2.66 -6.46
CA ALA A 76 -15.39 -1.23 -6.71
C ALA A 76 -15.63 -0.41 -5.43
N ARG A 77 -16.30 -0.99 -4.42
CA ARG A 77 -16.69 -0.32 -3.18
C ARG A 77 -15.72 -0.59 -2.01
N THR A 78 -14.68 -1.39 -2.25
CA THR A 78 -13.73 -1.88 -1.23
C THR A 78 -12.28 -1.75 -1.72
N LEU A 79 -11.71 -2.83 -2.28
CA LEU A 79 -10.33 -2.88 -2.76
C LEU A 79 -10.05 -1.88 -3.89
N GLY A 80 -11.08 -1.40 -4.59
CA GLY A 80 -11.02 -0.34 -5.58
C GLY A 80 -10.77 1.04 -4.99
N LEU A 81 -10.81 1.19 -3.66
CA LEU A 81 -10.44 2.39 -2.95
C LEU A 81 -8.94 2.52 -2.70
N ALA A 82 -8.13 1.58 -3.19
CA ALA A 82 -6.68 1.76 -3.27
C ALA A 82 -6.31 2.69 -4.43
N ASP A 83 -5.12 3.29 -4.36
CA ASP A 83 -4.51 3.98 -5.51
C ASP A 83 -3.99 2.94 -6.51
N ARG A 84 -4.59 2.89 -7.71
CA ARG A 84 -4.29 1.84 -8.71
C ARG A 84 -3.97 2.38 -10.09
N ARG A 85 -4.40 3.60 -10.38
CA ARG A 85 -4.22 4.25 -11.69
C ARG A 85 -3.11 5.30 -11.62
N GLY A 86 -2.41 5.39 -10.49
CA GLY A 86 -1.43 6.45 -10.24
C GLY A 86 -2.11 7.79 -10.01
N GLU A 87 -3.36 7.79 -9.52
CA GLU A 87 -4.13 9.00 -9.28
C GLU A 87 -3.68 9.77 -8.03
N CYS A 88 -2.76 9.21 -7.23
CA CYS A 88 -2.32 9.87 -6.01
C CYS A 88 -1.62 11.20 -6.28
N ILE A 89 -2.12 12.24 -5.64
CA ILE A 89 -1.59 13.61 -5.68
C ILE A 89 -0.51 13.89 -4.62
N PHE A 90 0.05 12.83 -4.01
CA PHE A 90 1.15 12.90 -3.04
C PHE A 90 0.96 13.95 -1.92
N SER A 91 1.87 14.91 -1.80
CA SER A 91 1.89 15.94 -0.75
C SER A 91 0.73 16.94 -0.85
N ALA A 92 0.06 17.05 -2.01
CA ALA A 92 -1.13 17.87 -2.17
C ALA A 92 -2.40 17.22 -1.56
N CYS A 93 -2.33 15.94 -1.16
CA CYS A 93 -3.46 15.24 -0.57
C CYS A 93 -3.82 15.83 0.82
N PRO A 94 -5.09 16.20 1.08
CA PRO A 94 -5.50 16.74 2.38
C PRO A 94 -5.34 15.73 3.53
N HIS A 95 -5.18 14.44 3.21
CA HIS A 95 -4.96 13.38 4.18
C HIS A 95 -3.49 12.96 4.33
N TYR A 96 -2.54 13.67 3.72
CA TYR A 96 -1.12 13.29 3.69
C TYR A 96 -0.53 12.96 5.08
N SER A 97 -0.87 13.75 6.10
CA SER A 97 -0.39 13.56 7.48
C SER A 97 -0.82 12.22 8.09
N ARG A 98 -2.03 11.75 7.76
CA ARG A 98 -2.62 10.49 8.23
C ARG A 98 -2.56 9.35 7.20
N CYS A 99 -2.04 9.61 6.00
CA CYS A 99 -1.95 8.63 4.92
C CYS A 99 -1.16 7.39 5.36
N TYR A 100 -1.76 6.22 5.18
CA TYR A 100 -1.18 4.94 5.57
C TYR A 100 0.15 4.65 4.89
N ILE A 101 0.22 4.92 3.58
CA ILE A 101 1.42 4.74 2.76
C ILE A 101 2.56 5.62 3.29
N GLU A 102 2.30 6.91 3.46
CA GLU A 102 3.30 7.88 3.92
C GLU A 102 3.74 7.60 5.37
N ARG A 103 2.84 7.11 6.22
CA ARG A 103 3.20 6.61 7.56
C ARG A 103 4.12 5.38 7.47
N ALA A 104 3.86 4.44 6.56
CA ALA A 104 4.71 3.28 6.34
C ALA A 104 6.09 3.68 5.81
N VAL A 105 6.17 4.63 4.86
CA VAL A 105 7.44 5.20 4.37
C VAL A 105 8.25 5.82 5.52
N ARG A 106 7.62 6.70 6.32
CA ARG A 106 8.29 7.34 7.47
C ARG A 106 8.78 6.34 8.51
N LYS A 107 8.01 5.28 8.78
CA LYS A 107 8.43 4.20 9.69
C LYS A 107 9.60 3.42 9.12
N ALA A 108 9.56 3.06 7.84
CA ALA A 108 10.61 2.27 7.18
C ALA A 108 11.97 2.98 7.18
N ARG A 109 12.00 4.31 7.06
CA ARG A 109 13.24 5.11 7.17
C ARG A 109 13.99 4.94 8.49
N ARG A 110 13.32 4.46 9.54
CA ARG A 110 13.90 4.26 10.88
C ARG A 110 13.93 2.78 11.30
N ALA A 111 13.52 1.88 10.40
CA ALA A 111 13.45 0.45 10.67
C ALA A 111 14.82 -0.20 10.45
N ASP A 112 15.12 -1.24 11.23
CA ASP A 112 16.29 -2.08 11.00
C ASP A 112 16.00 -3.08 9.87
N ILE A 113 14.73 -3.51 9.73
CA ILE A 113 14.28 -4.48 8.73
C ILE A 113 13.04 -3.93 8.02
N VAL A 114 13.09 -3.90 6.70
CA VAL A 114 11.94 -3.59 5.85
C VAL A 114 11.56 -4.85 5.09
N ILE A 115 10.32 -5.29 5.25
CA ILE A 115 9.73 -6.39 4.48
C ILE A 115 8.95 -5.76 3.32
N ALA A 116 9.42 -5.96 2.09
CA ALA A 116 8.80 -5.42 0.90
C ALA A 116 8.45 -6.53 -0.10
N ASN A 117 7.43 -6.30 -0.93
CA ASN A 117 7.18 -7.19 -2.08
C ASN A 117 8.20 -6.94 -3.20
N HIS A 118 8.38 -7.93 -4.08
CA HIS A 118 9.35 -7.84 -5.19
C HIS A 118 9.10 -6.64 -6.10
N ALA A 119 7.83 -6.39 -6.45
CA ALA A 119 7.45 -5.27 -7.31
C ALA A 119 7.94 -3.93 -6.75
N LEU A 120 7.75 -3.65 -5.45
CA LEU A 120 8.20 -2.40 -4.84
C LEU A 120 9.73 -2.27 -4.89
N VAL A 121 10.46 -3.35 -4.61
CA VAL A 121 11.93 -3.34 -4.66
C VAL A 121 12.44 -3.07 -6.07
N MET A 122 11.84 -3.69 -7.09
CA MET A 122 12.23 -3.51 -8.49
C MET A 122 11.90 -2.11 -9.01
N ILE A 123 10.70 -1.60 -8.71
CA ILE A 123 10.31 -0.22 -9.06
C ILE A 123 11.28 0.79 -8.43
N GLN A 124 11.67 0.58 -7.17
CA GLN A 124 12.67 1.44 -6.51
C GLN A 124 14.04 1.36 -7.17
N ALA A 125 14.50 0.17 -7.55
CA ALA A 125 15.74 0.01 -8.28
C ALA A 125 15.70 0.73 -9.65
N ALA A 126 14.58 0.61 -10.38
CA ALA A 126 14.38 1.25 -11.68
C ALA A 126 14.37 2.78 -11.61
N MET A 127 13.80 3.35 -10.54
CA MET A 127 13.74 4.81 -10.33
C MET A 127 15.04 5.42 -9.76
N GLY A 128 16.13 4.65 -9.64
CA GLY A 128 17.41 5.16 -9.13
C GLY A 128 17.58 5.06 -7.61
N GLY A 129 16.73 4.28 -6.94
CA GLY A 129 16.83 3.95 -5.52
C GLY A 129 15.70 4.53 -4.66
N LEU A 130 15.75 4.19 -3.37
CA LEU A 130 14.97 4.83 -2.35
C LEU A 130 15.49 6.27 -2.19
N ASP A 131 14.75 7.25 -2.70
CA ASP A 131 14.96 8.70 -2.43
C ASP A 131 14.68 9.07 -0.94
N ASP A 132 14.82 8.08 -0.06
CA ASP A 132 14.45 8.05 1.35
C ASP A 132 15.69 8.13 2.28
N GLY A 133 16.90 8.32 1.74
CA GLY A 133 18.15 8.54 2.50
C GLY A 133 18.72 7.30 3.20
N ALA A 134 18.19 6.11 2.89
CA ALA A 134 18.67 4.84 3.43
C ALA A 134 18.67 3.77 2.33
N THR A 135 19.79 3.65 1.62
CA THR A 135 20.02 2.53 0.70
C THR A 135 20.18 1.24 1.52
N PRO A 136 19.38 0.19 1.29
CA PRO A 136 19.53 -1.07 1.99
C PRO A 136 20.95 -1.62 1.79
N THR A 137 21.59 -2.03 2.88
CA THR A 137 22.94 -2.64 2.82
C THR A 137 22.89 -4.11 2.40
N ARG A 138 21.71 -4.73 2.45
CA ARG A 138 21.50 -6.15 2.12
C ARG A 138 20.07 -6.37 1.63
N TYR A 139 19.94 -7.20 0.60
CA TYR A 139 18.66 -7.69 0.11
C TYR A 139 18.57 -9.19 0.34
N VAL A 140 17.38 -9.65 0.71
CA VAL A 140 17.02 -11.06 0.82
C VAL A 140 15.72 -11.22 0.05
N PHE A 141 15.78 -11.90 -1.09
CA PHE A 141 14.61 -12.25 -1.89
C PHE A 141 14.17 -13.65 -1.48
N ASP A 142 13.01 -13.72 -0.84
CA ASP A 142 12.31 -14.98 -0.64
C ASP A 142 11.60 -15.36 -1.94
N GLU A 143 11.46 -16.65 -2.25
CA GLU A 143 10.90 -17.09 -3.53
C GLU A 143 11.56 -16.43 -4.76
N GLY A 144 12.91 -16.44 -4.76
CA GLY A 144 13.73 -15.72 -5.75
C GLY A 144 13.44 -16.06 -7.22
N HIS A 145 12.73 -17.14 -7.50
CA HIS A 145 12.30 -17.48 -8.86
C HIS A 145 11.33 -16.45 -9.46
N HIS A 146 10.59 -15.68 -8.64
CA HIS A 146 9.71 -14.59 -9.09
C HIS A 146 10.42 -13.24 -9.30
N VAL A 147 11.72 -13.16 -9.04
CA VAL A 147 12.47 -11.89 -9.12
C VAL A 147 12.55 -11.37 -10.55
N PHE A 148 12.73 -12.27 -11.52
CA PHE A 148 12.80 -11.90 -12.94
C PHE A 148 11.48 -11.33 -13.45
N ASP A 149 10.35 -11.98 -13.13
CA ASP A 149 9.02 -11.47 -13.49
C ASP A 149 8.78 -10.06 -12.92
N ALA A 150 9.21 -9.83 -11.67
CA ALA A 150 9.09 -8.51 -11.04
C ALA A 150 10.01 -7.47 -11.70
N ALA A 151 11.20 -7.86 -12.15
CA ALA A 151 12.11 -6.98 -12.88
C ALA A 151 11.53 -6.62 -14.25
N ASP A 152 11.03 -7.60 -15.01
CA ASP A 152 10.37 -7.36 -16.29
C ASP A 152 9.19 -6.38 -16.12
N GLY A 153 8.38 -6.56 -15.08
CA GLY A 153 7.29 -5.62 -14.77
C GLY A 153 7.75 -4.19 -14.45
N ALA A 154 8.92 -3.99 -13.86
CA ALA A 154 9.43 -2.67 -13.49
C ALA A 154 10.23 -1.97 -14.59
N PHE A 155 10.94 -2.73 -15.43
CA PHE A 155 11.85 -2.21 -16.46
C PHE A 155 11.26 -2.28 -17.87
N SER A 156 10.05 -2.80 -18.05
CA SER A 156 9.33 -2.78 -19.32
C SER A 156 8.46 -1.52 -19.47
N ALA A 157 8.17 -1.17 -20.72
CA ALA A 157 7.22 -0.11 -21.07
C ALA A 157 6.27 -0.64 -22.14
N HIS A 158 4.98 -0.31 -22.00
CA HIS A 158 3.97 -0.62 -23.01
C HIS A 158 3.70 0.61 -23.86
N LEU A 159 3.84 0.48 -25.19
CA LEU A 159 3.38 1.48 -26.14
C LEU A 159 1.96 1.11 -26.60
N SER A 160 0.95 1.79 -26.06
CA SER A 160 -0.44 1.61 -26.48
C SER A 160 -0.93 2.82 -27.26
N GLY A 161 -1.57 2.61 -28.42
CA GLY A 161 -2.14 3.66 -29.27
C GLY A 161 -3.48 4.25 -28.77
N LEU A 162 -3.77 4.18 -27.46
CA LEU A 162 -4.96 4.77 -26.86
C LEU A 162 -4.54 6.10 -26.21
N GLU A 163 -5.04 7.21 -26.74
CA GLU A 163 -4.97 8.51 -26.07
C GLU A 163 -5.78 8.44 -24.77
N GLY A 164 -5.16 8.79 -23.63
CA GLY A 164 -5.84 8.85 -22.35
C GLY A 164 -6.96 9.90 -22.38
N ILE A 165 -8.17 9.47 -22.05
CA ILE A 165 -9.34 10.33 -21.81
C ILE A 165 -9.24 10.92 -20.40
#